data_AF-A0AAU3F1Q4-F1
#
_entry.id   AF-A0AAU3F1Q4-F1
#
_cell.length_a   1.000
_cell.length_b   1.000
_cell.length_c   1.000
_cell.angle_alpha   90.00
_cell.angle_beta   90.00
_cell.angle_gamma   90.00
#
_symmetry.space_group_name_H-M   'P 1'
#
loop_
_entity.id
_entity.type
_entity.pdbx_description
1 polymer ?
#
loop_
_entity_poly.entity_id
_entity_poly.type
_entity_poly.pdbx_seq_one_letter_code
_entity_poly.pdbx_strand_id
1 'polypeptide(L)'
;MGTISNGHGTKSFENVHAPGLDWRKSSRTDLDPILKDCVILAEAPDAKDHPHDSIPDGTRMVALSDDKDPNSPVLYFSRAEIRKFAEGIRDGEFDALMASDEEMEQAAAVVAV
;
A
#
# COMPACT_ATOMS: atom_id res chain seq x y z
N MET A 1 -8.63 -14.80 -8.02
CA MET A 1 -7.18 -14.84 -7.72
C MET A 1 -6.71 -13.41 -7.84
N GLY A 2 -6.12 -12.87 -6.79
CA GLY A 2 -5.63 -11.49 -6.77
C GLY A 2 -4.38 -11.30 -7.62
N THR A 3 -3.98 -10.04 -7.73
CA THR A 3 -2.76 -9.64 -8.45
C THR A 3 -1.99 -8.59 -7.69
N ILE A 4 -0.74 -8.37 -8.08
CA ILE A 4 0.06 -7.21 -7.68
C ILE A 4 0.71 -6.58 -8.92
N SER A 5 0.65 -5.25 -9.01
CA SER A 5 1.24 -4.48 -10.11
C SER A 5 2.04 -3.28 -9.60
N ASN A 6 3.03 -2.82 -10.36
CA ASN A 6 3.78 -1.58 -10.08
C ASN A 6 3.69 -0.57 -11.24
N GLY A 7 2.75 -0.75 -12.17
CA GLY A 7 2.63 0.06 -13.38
C GLY A 7 3.56 -0.36 -14.53
N HIS A 8 4.55 -1.22 -14.28
CA HIS A 8 5.49 -1.74 -15.29
C HIS A 8 5.25 -3.23 -15.57
N GLY A 9 4.74 -3.97 -14.58
CA GLY A 9 4.32 -5.35 -14.71
C GLY A 9 3.20 -5.71 -13.75
N THR A 10 2.68 -6.93 -13.91
CA THR A 10 1.65 -7.53 -13.06
C THR A 10 1.98 -8.99 -12.81
N LYS A 11 1.75 -9.46 -11.59
CA LYS A 11 1.93 -10.87 -11.19
C LYS A 11 0.75 -11.37 -10.40
N SER A 12 0.59 -12.70 -10.37
CA SER A 12 -0.28 -13.36 -9.40
C SER A 12 0.23 -13.09 -7.98
N PHE A 13 -0.66 -12.63 -7.12
CA PHE A 13 -0.36 -12.36 -5.72
C PHE A 13 -1.66 -12.45 -4.91
N GLU A 14 -1.58 -13.05 -3.74
CA GLU A 14 -2.73 -13.26 -2.88
C GLU A 14 -2.40 -12.82 -1.46
N ASN A 15 -3.19 -11.90 -0.91
CA ASN A 15 -3.12 -11.53 0.50
C ASN A 15 -4.16 -12.35 1.26
N VAL A 16 -3.71 -13.18 2.21
CA VAL A 16 -4.59 -14.10 2.95
C VAL A 16 -5.64 -13.38 3.81
N HIS A 17 -5.39 -12.12 4.19
CA HIS A 17 -6.29 -11.29 4.98
C HIS A 17 -7.25 -10.45 4.13
N ALA A 18 -7.03 -10.37 2.82
CA ALA A 18 -7.94 -9.74 1.87
C ALA A 18 -7.85 -10.45 0.50
N PRO A 19 -8.43 -11.66 0.40
CA PRO A 19 -8.28 -12.48 -0.79
C PRO A 19 -9.00 -11.88 -2.01
N GLY A 20 -8.42 -12.10 -3.19
CA GLY A 20 -8.97 -11.72 -4.48
C GLY A 20 -8.79 -10.26 -4.89
N LEU A 21 -8.08 -9.44 -4.09
CA LEU A 21 -7.83 -8.04 -4.43
C LEU A 21 -6.70 -7.86 -5.45
N ASP A 22 -6.82 -6.80 -6.26
CA ASP A 22 -5.79 -6.33 -7.17
C ASP A 22 -4.95 -5.23 -6.52
N TRP A 23 -3.77 -5.62 -6.06
CA TRP A 23 -2.83 -4.77 -5.33
C TRP A 23 -1.93 -3.95 -6.25
N ARG A 24 -1.49 -2.81 -5.75
CA ARG A 24 -0.62 -1.85 -6.44
C ARG A 24 0.53 -1.42 -5.53
N LYS A 25 1.74 -1.50 -6.06
CA LYS A 25 2.94 -0.84 -5.55
C LYS A 25 3.19 0.47 -6.31
N SER A 26 4.03 1.32 -5.72
CA SER A 26 4.66 2.42 -6.42
C SER A 26 5.45 1.91 -7.63
N SER A 27 5.47 2.68 -8.72
CA SER A 27 6.33 2.39 -9.88
C SER A 27 7.82 2.55 -9.60
N ARG A 28 8.17 3.08 -8.41
CA ARG A 28 9.54 3.16 -7.91
C ARG A 28 9.99 1.88 -7.21
N THR A 29 9.12 0.88 -7.08
CA THR A 29 9.40 -0.38 -6.40
C THR A 29 9.25 -1.55 -7.37
N ASP A 30 10.22 -2.46 -7.37
CA ASP A 30 10.20 -3.66 -8.21
C ASP A 30 9.25 -4.76 -7.69
N LEU A 31 8.86 -5.66 -8.59
CA LEU A 31 8.01 -6.81 -8.29
C LEU A 31 8.79 -8.12 -8.06
N ASP A 32 10.11 -8.18 -8.26
CA ASP A 32 10.92 -9.41 -8.15
C ASP A 32 12.32 -9.20 -7.54
N PRO A 33 12.85 -10.18 -6.79
CA PRO A 33 12.13 -11.09 -5.90
C PRO A 33 12.05 -10.39 -4.54
N ILE A 34 10.94 -9.69 -4.31
CA ILE A 34 10.63 -8.97 -3.05
C ILE A 34 11.73 -7.96 -2.66
N LEU A 35 11.79 -6.83 -3.38
CA LEU A 35 12.53 -5.66 -2.92
C LEU A 35 11.71 -4.85 -1.91
N LYS A 36 12.47 -4.20 -1.02
CA LYS A 36 12.22 -3.87 0.40
C LYS A 36 11.12 -2.84 0.69
N ASP A 37 10.58 -2.20 -0.35
CA ASP A 37 9.67 -1.06 -0.20
C ASP A 37 8.21 -1.55 -0.29
N CYS A 38 7.79 -2.21 0.78
CA CYS A 38 6.68 -3.18 0.80
C CYS A 38 5.28 -2.61 0.99
N VAL A 39 5.07 -1.32 0.72
CA VAL A 39 3.76 -0.67 0.85
C VAL A 39 2.88 -0.98 -0.36
N ILE A 40 1.74 -1.65 -0.14
CA ILE A 40 0.77 -1.99 -1.20
C ILE A 40 -0.62 -1.44 -0.90
N LEU A 41 -1.30 -0.99 -1.95
CA LEU A 41 -2.69 -0.51 -1.89
C LEU A 41 -3.59 -1.28 -2.86
N ALA A 42 -4.83 -1.54 -2.47
CA ALA A 42 -5.85 -2.13 -3.35
C ALA A 42 -7.19 -1.42 -3.21
N GLU A 43 -8.01 -1.45 -4.26
CA GLU A 43 -9.44 -1.16 -4.10
C GLU A 43 -10.06 -2.30 -3.29
N ALA A 44 -10.76 -1.93 -2.20
CA ALA A 44 -11.43 -2.88 -1.33
C ALA A 44 -12.95 -2.83 -1.59
N PRO A 45 -13.71 -3.86 -1.15
CA PRO A 45 -15.16 -3.77 -1.12
C PRO A 45 -15.62 -2.52 -0.37
N ASP A 46 -16.75 -1.95 -0.82
CA ASP A 46 -17.36 -0.83 -0.12
C ASP A 46 -17.68 -1.21 1.34
N ALA A 47 -17.62 -0.22 2.23
CA ALA A 47 -17.89 -0.40 3.64
C ALA A 47 -19.28 -1.00 3.86
N LYS A 48 -19.34 -1.92 4.81
CA LYS A 48 -20.59 -2.54 5.27
C LYS A 48 -20.47 -2.83 6.76
N ASP A 49 -21.46 -2.40 7.53
CA ASP A 49 -21.52 -2.59 8.98
C ASP A 49 -20.24 -2.06 9.68
N HIS A 50 -19.69 -0.94 9.19
CA HIS A 50 -18.42 -0.40 9.67
C HIS A 50 -18.55 0.10 11.12
N PRO A 51 -17.60 -0.20 12.02
CA PRO A 51 -17.73 0.09 13.45
C PRO A 51 -17.67 1.59 13.80
N HIS A 52 -17.26 2.44 12.86
CA HIS A 52 -17.14 3.88 13.05
C HIS A 52 -18.23 4.62 12.27
N ASP A 53 -19.08 5.38 12.98
CA ASP A 53 -20.28 6.04 12.44
C ASP A 53 -20.00 7.03 11.29
N SER A 54 -18.78 7.54 11.17
CA SER A 54 -18.39 8.43 10.07
C SER A 54 -18.13 7.73 8.74
N ILE A 55 -18.24 6.40 8.69
CA ILE A 55 -18.06 5.58 7.48
C ILE A 55 -19.38 4.86 7.19
N PRO A 56 -20.32 5.52 6.48
CA PRO A 56 -21.58 4.89 6.11
C PRO A 56 -21.37 3.68 5.20
N ASP A 57 -22.34 2.76 5.22
CA ASP A 57 -22.41 1.68 4.24
C ASP A 57 -22.37 2.22 2.80
N GLY A 58 -21.68 1.50 1.92
CA GLY A 58 -21.43 1.94 0.54
C GLY A 58 -20.28 2.94 0.41
N THR A 59 -19.59 3.30 1.50
CA THR A 59 -18.37 4.12 1.39
C THR A 59 -17.28 3.35 0.68
N ARG A 60 -16.70 3.93 -0.37
CA ARG A 60 -15.62 3.31 -1.14
C ARG A 60 -14.34 3.22 -0.31
N MET A 61 -13.80 2.01 -0.19
CA MET A 61 -12.65 1.71 0.65
C MET A 61 -11.38 1.42 -0.18
N VAL A 62 -10.25 1.58 0.49
CA VAL A 62 -8.91 1.26 0.02
C VAL A 62 -8.25 0.40 1.09
N ALA A 63 -7.75 -0.76 0.69
CA ALA A 63 -6.91 -1.62 1.53
C ALA A 63 -5.45 -1.16 1.45
N LEU A 64 -4.76 -1.18 2.59
CA LEU A 64 -3.33 -0.93 2.74
C LEU A 64 -2.72 -2.10 3.51
N SER A 65 -1.57 -2.62 3.05
CA SER A 65 -0.87 -3.72 3.72
C SER A 65 0.64 -3.63 3.46
N ASP A 66 1.42 -4.35 4.28
CA ASP A 66 2.85 -4.55 4.09
C ASP A 66 3.11 -5.93 3.46
N ASP A 67 3.65 -5.99 2.24
CA ASP A 67 3.75 -7.25 1.48
C ASP A 67 4.96 -8.13 1.81
N LYS A 68 5.92 -7.64 2.63
CA LYS A 68 7.03 -8.47 3.16
C LYS A 68 6.61 -9.39 4.30
N ASP A 69 5.53 -9.08 5.01
CA ASP A 69 5.02 -9.91 6.08
C ASP A 69 3.74 -10.62 5.62
N PRO A 70 3.78 -11.95 5.42
CA PRO A 70 2.59 -12.73 5.06
C PRO A 70 1.44 -12.63 6.08
N ASN A 71 1.72 -12.20 7.30
CA ASN A 71 0.73 -12.01 8.37
C ASN A 71 0.39 -10.52 8.62
N SER A 72 0.84 -9.61 7.74
CA SER A 72 0.56 -8.19 7.87
C SER A 72 -0.95 -7.93 7.92
N PRO A 73 -1.45 -7.11 8.86
CA PRO A 73 -2.85 -6.73 8.86
C PRO A 73 -3.18 -5.91 7.61
N VAL A 74 -4.38 -6.13 7.07
CA VAL A 74 -4.96 -5.26 6.05
C VAL A 74 -5.77 -4.17 6.73
N LEU A 75 -5.33 -2.93 6.57
CA LEU A 75 -6.03 -1.75 7.05
C LEU A 75 -6.92 -1.18 5.95
N TYR A 76 -8.14 -0.78 6.30
CA TYR A 76 -9.10 -0.20 5.37
C TYR A 76 -9.30 1.28 5.66
N PHE A 77 -9.14 2.11 4.64
CA PHE A 77 -9.36 3.55 4.71
C PHE A 77 -10.38 3.95 3.65
N SER A 78 -11.22 4.92 3.97
CA SER A 78 -12.07 5.53 2.95
C SER A 78 -11.22 6.26 1.90
N ARG A 79 -11.76 6.41 0.70
CA ARG A 79 -11.10 7.24 -0.33
C ARG A 79 -10.92 8.70 0.10
N ALA A 80 -11.76 9.21 1.00
CA ALA A 80 -11.63 10.55 1.54
C ALA A 80 -10.40 10.67 2.46
N GLU A 81 -10.13 9.67 3.30
CA GLU A 81 -8.94 9.61 4.15
C GLU A 81 -7.67 9.47 3.31
N ILE A 82 -7.66 8.57 2.33
CA ILE A 82 -6.51 8.41 1.40
C ILE A 82 -6.22 9.70 0.65
N ARG A 83 -7.27 10.44 0.21
CA ARG A 83 -7.09 11.72 -0.46
C ARG A 83 -6.41 12.74 0.44
N LYS A 84 -6.91 12.92 1.67
CA LYS A 84 -6.33 13.87 2.64
C LYS A 84 -4.90 13.51 3.00
N PHE A 85 -4.63 12.21 3.22
CA PHE A 85 -3.28 11.72 3.46
C PHE A 85 -2.34 12.03 2.29
N ALA A 86 -2.78 11.77 1.05
CA ALA A 86 -1.99 12.07 -0.13
C ALA A 86 -1.78 13.58 -0.37
N GLU A 87 -2.76 14.41 -0.03
CA GLU A 87 -2.63 15.88 -0.05
C GLU A 87 -1.59 16.34 0.98
N GLY A 88 -1.66 15.87 2.23
CA GLY A 88 -0.65 16.19 3.26
C GLY A 88 0.78 15.73 2.92
N ILE A 89 0.94 14.58 2.25
CA ILE A 89 2.24 14.16 1.70
C ILE A 89 2.76 15.18 0.67
N ARG A 90 1.90 15.65 -0.24
CA ARG A 90 2.30 16.62 -1.28
C ARG A 90 2.64 17.97 -0.71
N ASP A 91 2.01 18.33 0.40
CA ASP A 91 2.24 19.58 1.13
C ASP A 91 3.49 19.51 2.05
N GLY A 92 4.17 18.36 2.10
CA GLY A 92 5.41 18.16 2.86
C GLY A 92 5.20 17.93 4.36
N GLU A 93 3.97 17.70 4.81
CA GLU A 93 3.65 17.53 6.24
C GLU A 93 4.37 16.31 6.86
N PHE A 94 4.76 15.35 6.03
CA PHE A 94 5.39 14.10 6.45
C PHE A 94 6.86 13.97 6.03
N ASP A 95 7.49 15.02 5.49
CA ASP A 95 8.86 14.94 4.93
C ASP A 95 9.88 14.49 5.99
N ALA A 96 9.69 14.89 7.25
CA ALA A 96 10.55 14.48 8.36
C ALA A 96 10.48 12.98 8.70
N LEU A 97 9.51 12.25 8.16
CA LEU A 97 9.37 10.79 8.33
C LEU A 97 9.93 10.00 7.14
N MET A 98 10.38 10.68 6.08
CA MET A 98 10.90 10.04 4.87
C MET A 98 12.39 9.72 5.04
N ALA A 99 12.84 8.65 4.38
CA ALA A 99 14.26 8.31 4.32
C ALA A 99 15.06 9.47 3.71
N SER A 100 16.16 9.82 4.35
CA SER A 100 17.17 10.72 3.81
C SER A 100 17.86 10.12 2.58
N ASP A 101 18.54 10.95 1.79
CA ASP A 101 19.33 10.49 0.65
C ASP A 101 20.38 9.45 1.05
N GLU A 102 21.01 9.63 2.21
CA GLU A 102 21.98 8.67 2.75
C GLU A 102 21.33 7.32 3.09
N GLU A 103 20.15 7.32 3.71
CA GLU A 103 19.41 6.09 4.00
C GLU A 103 18.95 5.38 2.72
N MET A 104 18.59 6.14 1.68
CA MET A 104 18.24 5.59 0.36
C MET A 104 19.46 4.97 -0.34
N GLU A 105 20.63 5.61 -0.29
CA GLU A 105 21.88 5.05 -0.81
C GLU A 105 22.26 3.75 -0.09
N GLN A 106 22.15 3.72 1.24
CA GLN A 106 22.40 2.52 2.04
C GLN A 106 21.40 1.40 1.69
N ALA A 107 20.11 1.71 1.55
CA ALA A 107 19.08 0.73 1.20
C ALA A 107 19.36 0.08 -0.17
N ALA A 108 19.80 0.87 -1.15
CA ALA A 108 20.17 0.40 -2.48
C ALA A 108 21.44 -0.47 -2.48
N ALA A 109 22.45 -0.11 -1.68
CA ALA A 109 23.69 -0.89 -1.57
C ALA A 109 23.46 -2.31 -1.02
N VAL A 110 22.53 -2.47 -0.07
CA VAL A 110 22.18 -3.77 0.52
C VAL A 110 21.35 -4.65 -0.45
N VAL A 111 20.94 -4.15 -1.63
CA VAL A 111 20.28 -4.96 -2.67
C VAL A 111 21.30 -5.49 -3.70
N ALA A 112 22.46 -4.86 -3.82
CA ALA A 112 23.47 -5.18 -4.83
C ALA A 112 24.51 -6.24 -4.40
N VAL A 113 24.38 -6.78 -3.18
CA VAL A 113 25.27 -7.80 -2.57
C VAL A 113 24.50 -9.11 -2.42
#